data_AF-A0A4R3MNK2-F1
#
_entry.id   AF-A0A4R3MNK2-F1
#
_cell.length_a   1.000
_cell.length_b   1.000
_cell.length_c   1.000
_cell.angle_alpha   90.00
_cell.angle_beta   90.00
_cell.angle_gamma   90.00
#
_symmetry.space_group_name_H-M   'P 1'
#
loop_
_entity.id
_entity.type
_entity.pdbx_description
1 polymer ?
#
loop_
_entity_poly.entity_id
_entity_poly.type
_entity_poly.pdbx_seq_one_letter_code
_entity_poly.pdbx_strand_id
1 'polypeptide(L)'
;MPQTSNRILDEFARFVTDAAGVARGVRAEAETVIRTQAEKLLRDLDVVQREEFEAVREMAVRARQENEALAARVEALERAAGIVSEAAATAKPKGASTRRRTAKPAGDPNI
;
A
#
# COMPACT_ATOMS: atom_id res chain seq x y z
N MET A 1 -69.53 -5.90 -14.76
CA MET A 1 -68.49 -6.68 -14.06
C MET A 1 -67.12 -6.22 -14.59
N PRO A 2 -66.33 -5.38 -13.88
CA PRO A 2 -65.01 -4.97 -14.35
C PRO A 2 -63.96 -6.02 -13.98
N GLN A 3 -63.41 -6.72 -14.98
CA GLN A 3 -62.50 -7.87 -14.82
C GLN A 3 -61.05 -7.60 -15.27
N THR A 4 -60.65 -6.33 -15.43
CA THR A 4 -59.36 -5.98 -16.06
C THR A 4 -58.29 -5.51 -15.06
N SER A 5 -58.68 -4.79 -14.00
CA SER A 5 -57.70 -4.20 -13.05
C SER A 5 -56.98 -5.24 -12.18
N ASN A 6 -57.53 -6.44 -12.01
CA ASN A 6 -56.92 -7.49 -11.20
C ASN A 6 -55.88 -8.34 -11.93
N ARG A 7 -55.89 -8.40 -13.27
CA ARG A 7 -55.00 -9.31 -14.03
C ARG A 7 -53.55 -8.85 -14.04
N ILE A 8 -53.31 -7.56 -14.26
CA ILE A 8 -51.97 -6.97 -14.28
C ILE A 8 -51.33 -7.01 -12.88
N LEU A 9 -52.15 -6.79 -11.83
CA LEU A 9 -51.69 -6.89 -10.45
C LEU A 9 -51.41 -8.35 -10.05
N ASP A 10 -52.17 -9.32 -10.54
CA ASP A 10 -51.96 -10.76 -10.30
C ASP A 10 -50.71 -11.28 -11.04
N GLU A 11 -50.49 -10.84 -12.28
CA GLU A 11 -49.27 -11.13 -13.05
C GLU A 11 -48.03 -10.50 -12.38
N PHE A 12 -48.14 -9.28 -11.85
CA PHE A 12 -47.07 -8.65 -11.06
C PHE A 12 -46.83 -9.38 -9.74
N ALA A 13 -47.88 -9.78 -9.03
CA ALA A 13 -47.76 -10.54 -7.78
C ALA A 13 -47.11 -11.92 -8.01
N ARG A 14 -47.48 -12.60 -9.11
CA ARG A 14 -46.85 -13.85 -9.53
C ARG A 14 -45.38 -13.64 -9.91
N PHE A 15 -45.08 -12.60 -10.69
CA PHE A 15 -43.70 -12.22 -11.02
C PHE A 15 -42.87 -11.90 -9.77
N VAL A 16 -43.41 -11.15 -8.81
CA VAL A 16 -42.73 -10.83 -7.54
C VAL A 16 -42.50 -12.09 -6.71
N THR A 17 -43.45 -13.02 -6.70
CA THR A 17 -43.35 -14.30 -5.99
C THR A 17 -42.29 -15.22 -6.63
N ASP A 18 -42.28 -15.29 -7.96
CA ASP A 18 -41.29 -16.04 -8.74
C ASP A 18 -39.88 -15.40 -8.60
N ALA A 19 -39.78 -14.07 -8.66
CA ALA A 19 -38.54 -13.32 -8.45
C ALA A 19 -38.00 -13.43 -7.02
N ALA A 20 -38.88 -13.49 -6.01
CA ALA A 20 -38.48 -13.71 -4.62
C ALA A 20 -37.86 -15.11 -4.41
N GLY A 21 -38.26 -16.11 -5.20
CA GLY A 21 -37.66 -17.44 -5.23
C GLY A 21 -36.26 -17.44 -5.84
N VAL A 22 -36.09 -16.77 -6.98
CA VAL A 22 -34.79 -16.61 -7.67
C VAL A 22 -33.79 -15.82 -6.83
N ALA A 23 -34.24 -14.80 -6.09
CA ALA A 23 -33.39 -13.95 -5.26
C ALA A 23 -32.60 -14.72 -4.18
N ARG A 24 -33.12 -15.85 -3.68
CA ARG A 24 -32.40 -16.67 -2.69
C ARG A 24 -31.25 -17.47 -3.29
N GLY A 25 -31.42 -17.99 -4.51
CA GLY A 25 -30.36 -18.69 -5.25
C GLY A 25 -29.28 -17.72 -5.72
N VAL A 26 -29.70 -16.59 -6.30
CA VAL A 26 -28.79 -15.53 -6.76
C VAL A 26 -27.97 -14.94 -5.61
N ARG A 27 -28.51 -14.83 -4.39
CA ARG A 27 -27.74 -14.34 -3.23
C ARG A 27 -26.57 -15.27 -2.89
N ALA A 28 -26.80 -16.58 -2.85
CA ALA A 28 -25.75 -17.55 -2.54
C ALA A 28 -24.65 -17.56 -3.62
N GLU A 29 -25.06 -17.54 -4.88
CA GLU A 29 -24.13 -17.48 -6.02
C GLU A 29 -23.37 -16.15 -6.09
N ALA A 30 -24.04 -15.03 -5.84
CA ALA A 30 -23.42 -13.70 -5.78
C ALA A 30 -22.40 -13.62 -4.64
N GLU A 31 -22.68 -14.20 -3.47
CA GLU A 31 -21.74 -14.21 -2.35
C GLU A 31 -20.45 -14.99 -2.68
N THR A 32 -20.58 -16.14 -3.35
CA THR A 32 -19.42 -16.90 -3.83
C THR A 32 -18.63 -16.13 -4.88
N VAL A 33 -19.29 -15.54 -5.89
CA VAL A 33 -18.63 -14.77 -6.95
C VAL A 33 -17.93 -13.53 -6.38
N ILE A 34 -18.58 -12.80 -5.47
CA ILE A 34 -17.98 -11.62 -4.81
C ILE A 34 -16.74 -12.03 -4.01
N ARG A 35 -16.78 -13.14 -3.28
CA ARG A 35 -15.62 -13.64 -2.54
C ARG A 35 -14.46 -13.98 -3.46
N THR A 36 -14.70 -14.71 -4.53
CA THR A 36 -13.67 -15.07 -5.51
C THR A 36 -13.07 -13.83 -6.18
N GLN A 37 -13.92 -12.84 -6.53
CA GLN A 37 -13.46 -11.59 -7.11
C GLN A 37 -12.69 -10.72 -6.10
N ALA A 38 -13.08 -10.73 -4.82
CA ALA A 38 -12.37 -10.03 -3.75
C ALA A 38 -11.00 -10.67 -3.48
N GLU A 39 -10.91 -12.00 -3.44
CA GLU A 39 -9.63 -12.71 -3.31
C GLU A 39 -8.71 -12.44 -4.51
N LYS A 40 -9.27 -12.38 -5.72
CA LYS A 40 -8.52 -12.02 -6.92
C LYS A 40 -8.05 -10.56 -6.87
N LEU A 41 -8.93 -9.63 -6.50
CA LEU A 41 -8.58 -8.22 -6.28
C LEU A 41 -7.52 -8.05 -5.19
N LEU A 42 -7.55 -8.82 -4.10
CA LEU A 42 -6.52 -8.77 -3.06
C LEU A 42 -5.16 -9.33 -3.52
N ARG A 43 -5.15 -10.22 -4.52
CA ARG A 43 -3.92 -10.70 -5.17
C ARG A 43 -3.43 -9.73 -6.25
N ASP A 44 -4.35 -9.08 -6.96
CA ASP A 44 -4.06 -8.17 -8.07
C ASP A 44 -3.70 -6.75 -7.58
N LEU A 45 -4.32 -6.31 -6.48
CA LEU A 45 -3.82 -5.20 -5.69
C LEU A 45 -2.58 -5.75 -5.00
N ASP A 46 -1.42 -5.27 -5.40
CA ASP A 46 -0.08 -5.61 -4.91
C ASP A 46 0.08 -5.25 -3.41
N VAL A 47 -0.78 -5.82 -2.55
CA VAL A 47 -0.85 -5.58 -1.11
C VAL A 47 0.30 -6.36 -0.51
N VAL A 48 1.45 -5.68 -0.42
CA VAL A 48 2.61 -6.18 0.32
C VAL A 48 2.14 -6.57 1.71
N GLN A 49 2.06 -7.87 1.96
CA GLN A 49 1.67 -8.38 3.26
C GLN A 49 2.65 -7.84 4.30
N ARG A 50 2.18 -7.59 5.54
CA ARG A 50 3.04 -6.99 6.57
C ARG A 50 4.29 -7.84 6.80
N GLU A 51 4.13 -9.15 6.69
CA GLU A 51 5.19 -10.15 6.80
C GLU A 51 6.24 -10.02 5.68
N GLU A 52 5.81 -9.80 4.43
CA GLU A 52 6.71 -9.58 3.30
C GLU A 52 7.45 -8.25 3.43
N PHE A 53 6.76 -7.20 3.90
CA PHE A 53 7.37 -5.91 4.18
C PHE A 53 8.43 -6.00 5.27
N GLU A 54 8.16 -6.73 6.35
CA GLU A 54 9.11 -6.94 7.44
C GLU A 54 10.32 -7.76 6.97
N ALA A 55 10.10 -8.83 6.19
CA ALA A 55 11.18 -9.63 5.62
C ALA A 55 12.10 -8.80 4.70
N VAL A 56 11.53 -7.98 3.81
CA VAL A 56 12.30 -7.10 2.93
C VAL A 56 12.98 -5.98 3.71
N ARG A 57 12.34 -5.44 4.75
CA ARG A 57 12.95 -4.43 5.62
C ARG A 57 14.18 -4.99 6.35
N GLU A 58 14.08 -6.18 6.92
CA GLU A 58 15.22 -6.84 7.55
C GLU A 58 16.33 -7.15 6.55
N MET A 59 15.97 -7.65 5.36
CA MET A 59 16.93 -7.89 4.28
C MET A 59 17.63 -6.60 3.85
N ALA A 60 16.89 -5.48 3.72
CA ALA A 60 17.44 -4.19 3.35
C ALA A 60 18.40 -3.64 4.43
N VAL A 61 18.10 -3.85 5.71
CA VAL A 61 18.98 -3.46 6.82
C VAL A 61 20.26 -4.29 6.80
N ARG A 62 20.15 -5.62 6.69
CA ARG A 62 21.32 -6.51 6.62
C ARG A 62 22.18 -6.19 5.40
N ALA A 63 21.56 -5.99 4.23
CA ALA A 63 22.27 -5.61 3.01
C ALA A 63 23.01 -4.27 3.15
N ARG A 64 22.46 -3.28 3.86
CA ARG A 64 23.18 -2.02 4.14
C ARG A 64 24.39 -2.24 5.04
N GLN A 65 24.24 -3.02 6.11
CA GLN A 65 25.34 -3.34 7.03
C GLN A 65 26.46 -4.11 6.32
N GLU A 66 26.09 -5.11 5.51
CA GLU A 66 27.04 -5.88 4.72
C GLU A 66 27.73 -5.02 3.65
N ASN A 67 27.01 -4.11 3.01
CA ASN A 67 27.60 -3.16 2.06
C ASN A 67 28.63 -2.22 2.74
N GLU A 68 28.33 -1.71 3.93
CA GLU A 68 29.29 -0.87 4.67
C GLU A 68 30.55 -1.67 5.05
N ALA A 69 30.39 -2.91 5.49
CA ALA A 69 31.51 -3.80 5.80
C ALA A 69 32.33 -4.16 4.55
N LEU A 70 31.67 -4.42 3.43
CA LEU A 70 32.33 -4.70 2.15
C LEU A 70 33.03 -3.46 1.61
N ALA A 71 32.42 -2.28 1.69
CA ALA A 71 33.03 -1.02 1.29
C ALA A 71 34.31 -0.74 2.09
N ALA A 72 34.30 -0.97 3.41
CA ALA A 72 35.49 -0.82 4.24
C ALA A 72 36.60 -1.82 3.85
N ARG A 73 36.24 -3.05 3.49
CA ARG A 73 37.21 -4.05 2.99
C ARG A 73 37.76 -3.67 1.63
N VAL A 74 36.91 -3.21 0.71
CA VAL A 74 37.31 -2.74 -0.62
C VAL A 74 38.26 -1.56 -0.48
N GLU A 75 37.96 -0.58 0.36
CA GLU A 75 38.84 0.57 0.58
C GLU A 75 40.18 0.15 1.17
N ALA A 76 40.19 -0.80 2.11
CA ALA A 76 41.45 -1.34 2.66
C ALA A 76 42.28 -2.07 1.61
N LEU A 77 41.64 -2.83 0.71
CA LEU A 77 42.29 -3.54 -0.39
C LEU A 77 42.77 -2.59 -1.49
N GLU A 78 41.96 -1.58 -1.86
CA GLU A 78 42.31 -0.53 -2.82
C GLU A 78 43.53 0.26 -2.34
N ARG A 79 43.57 0.63 -1.05
CA ARG A 79 44.75 1.25 -0.43
C ARG A 79 45.98 0.34 -0.44
N ALA A 80 45.81 -0.96 -0.19
CA ALA A 80 46.91 -1.93 -0.24
C ALA A 80 47.40 -2.19 -1.68
N ALA A 81 46.51 -2.13 -2.66
CA ALA A 81 46.82 -2.33 -4.08
C ALA A 81 47.27 -1.05 -4.80
N GLY A 82 47.22 0.12 -4.14
CA GLY A 82 47.57 1.41 -4.74
C GLY A 82 46.59 1.89 -5.82
N ILE A 83 45.38 1.33 -5.86
CA ILE A 83 44.32 1.72 -6.79
C ILE A 83 43.49 2.80 -6.10
N VAL A 84 43.75 4.07 -6.38
CA VAL A 84 42.94 5.17 -5.85
C VAL A 84 41.73 5.34 -6.78
N SER A 85 40.55 4.88 -6.34
CA SER A 85 39.30 5.06 -7.05
C SER A 85 38.72 6.46 -6.79
N GLU A 86 38.66 7.28 -7.84
CA GLU A 86 38.14 8.66 -7.86
C GLU A 86 36.61 8.74 -7.65
N ALA A 87 35.91 7.60 -7.49
CA ALA A 87 34.45 7.52 -7.48
C ALA A 87 33.78 7.93 -6.14
N ALA A 88 34.54 8.10 -5.05
CA ALA A 88 33.98 8.44 -3.74
C ALA A 88 33.50 9.92 -3.60
N ALA A 89 33.76 10.78 -4.59
CA ALA A 89 33.47 12.21 -4.51
C ALA A 89 31.99 12.59 -4.80
N THR A 90 31.16 11.70 -5.34
CA THR A 90 29.84 12.07 -5.90
C THR A 90 28.61 11.55 -5.15
N ALA A 91 28.74 10.81 -4.05
CA ALA A 91 27.61 10.14 -3.40
C ALA A 91 27.29 10.58 -1.96
N LYS A 92 27.25 11.89 -1.66
CA LYS A 92 26.77 12.41 -0.37
C LYS A 92 25.37 13.02 -0.50
N PRO A 93 24.28 12.37 -0.01
CA PRO A 93 22.96 12.98 -0.01
C PRO A 93 22.88 14.04 1.10
N LYS A 94 22.66 15.31 0.71
CA LYS A 94 22.34 16.41 1.63
C LYS A 94 20.88 16.30 2.07
N GLY A 95 20.64 15.87 3.29
CA GLY A 95 19.32 15.95 3.94
C GLY A 95 19.45 15.96 5.45
N ALA A 96 19.32 17.16 6.05
CA ALA A 96 18.85 17.45 7.42
C ALA A 96 19.57 18.68 8.02
N SER A 97 19.15 19.89 7.65
CA SER A 97 19.40 21.08 8.48
C SER A 97 18.40 22.19 8.17
N THR A 98 17.19 22.08 8.71
CA THR A 98 16.30 23.24 8.92
C THR A 98 15.39 23.00 10.12
N ARG A 99 16.01 22.84 11.30
CA ARG A 99 15.34 23.01 12.60
C ARG A 99 16.24 23.85 13.51
N ARG A 100 16.51 25.10 13.12
CA ARG A 100 17.01 26.12 14.05
C ARG A 100 16.91 27.53 13.47
N ARG A 101 15.77 28.21 13.64
CA ARG A 101 15.69 29.67 13.74
C ARG A 101 14.71 29.97 14.87
N THR A 102 15.21 29.96 16.10
CA THR A 102 15.51 31.16 16.89
C THR A 102 14.24 31.91 17.29
N ALA A 103 13.87 31.71 18.56
CA ALA A 103 12.91 32.52 19.28
C ALA A 103 13.17 34.01 19.06
N LYS A 104 12.12 34.75 18.72
CA LYS A 104 12.08 36.21 18.67
C LYS A 104 11.60 36.70 20.05
N PRO A 105 12.41 37.38 20.86
CA PRO A 105 11.87 38.15 21.97
C PRO A 105 11.37 39.48 21.38
N ALA A 106 10.06 39.70 21.39
CA ALA A 106 9.47 40.98 21.05
C ALA A 106 8.49 41.33 22.17
N GLY A 107 8.89 42.27 23.01
CA GLY A 107 8.08 42.78 24.09
C GLY A 107 8.94 43.52 25.09
N ASP A 108 9.46 44.68 24.70
CA ASP A 108 9.52 45.86 25.56
C ASP A 108 9.98 47.08 24.75
N PRO A 109 9.08 48.01 24.46
CA PRO A 109 9.42 49.39 24.26
C PRO A 109 8.73 50.23 25.35
N ASN A 110 9.46 50.51 26.41
CA ASN A 110 9.37 51.74 27.22
C ASN A 110 8.02 52.50 27.16
N ILE A 111 7.06 52.15 28.03
CA ILE A 111 6.09 53.03 28.72
C ILE A 111 5.90 52.50 30.14
#